data_AF-A0A2G2QWS4-F1
#
_entry.id   AF-A0A2G2QWS4-F1
#
_cell.length_a   1.000
_cell.length_b   1.000
_cell.length_c   1.000
_cell.angle_alpha   90.00
_cell.angle_beta   90.00
_cell.angle_gamma   90.00
#
_symmetry.space_group_name_H-M   'P 1'
#
loop_
_entity.id
_entity.type
_entity.pdbx_description
1 polymer ?
#
loop_
_entity_poly.entity_id
_entity_poly.type
_entity_poly.pdbx_seq_one_letter_code
_entity_poly.pdbx_strand_id
1 'polypeptide(L)'
;MSEQIDDLIKSHYAAGFVTDIESDTLPAGLSEDVIRFISAKKNEPEWMLEWRLKAYHAWLEMVEPHWAHVSYPDIDFNAMSYFSAPKRDEDRPQSLDEVDPKLRETYDKLGIPLHEQEMLAGVAVDAVFDSVSVGTTFRKKLYEAGVIFCSISEALQDYPELVRQHLGTVVPQKDNYYAALNSAVFSDGSFVYIPKGVKCPMELSTYFRINEAKTGQFERTLIVADEGSEVSYLEGCTAPMRDENQLHAAVVELVALDNAKIKYSTVQNWYPGDEEGKGGIYNFVTKRGLAHTNAHISWTQVETGSAITMKYPSCILKGDNSIGEFYSVALSSNFQQADTGTKMIHLGKNTRSTIISKGIAAGHGSNTYRGLVRMNPGATGARNYTRCDSLLIGDQCGAHTFPYIESKNPTAIIEHEASTSTVSDEQLFLCLQRGISEEKAVSMIVNGFCKEVFRELPMEFAVEAGKLLEVSLEGAVG
;
A
#
# COMPACT_ATOMS: atom_id res chain seq x y z
N MET A 1 -3.91 -40.02 13.71
CA MET A 1 -4.44 -39.79 12.35
C MET A 1 -5.49 -38.69 12.29
N SER A 2 -6.10 -38.25 13.42
CA SER A 2 -6.87 -36.99 13.48
C SER A 2 -6.02 -35.77 13.86
N GLU A 3 -5.00 -35.92 14.73
CA GLU A 3 -4.12 -34.79 15.10
C GLU A 3 -3.28 -34.22 13.92
N GLN A 4 -2.83 -35.06 12.99
CA GLN A 4 -2.08 -34.61 11.80
C GLN A 4 -2.96 -33.93 10.73
N ILE A 5 -4.30 -34.08 10.83
CA ILE A 5 -5.26 -33.41 9.96
C ILE A 5 -5.69 -32.09 10.60
N ASP A 6 -5.86 -32.05 11.93
CA ASP A 6 -6.06 -30.80 12.68
C ASP A 6 -4.85 -29.85 12.57
N ASP A 7 -3.62 -30.37 12.51
CA ASP A 7 -2.41 -29.56 12.26
C ASP A 7 -2.28 -29.10 10.79
N LEU A 8 -2.95 -29.78 9.85
CA LEU A 8 -2.98 -29.36 8.43
C LEU A 8 -4.11 -28.36 8.15
N ILE A 9 -5.25 -28.49 8.86
CA ILE A 9 -6.39 -27.56 8.83
C ILE A 9 -6.04 -26.25 9.55
N LYS A 10 -5.11 -26.29 10.51
CA LYS A 10 -4.44 -25.11 11.08
C LYS A 10 -3.26 -24.62 10.22
N SER A 11 -3.40 -24.52 8.90
CA SER A 11 -2.41 -23.82 8.08
C SER A 11 -2.49 -22.31 8.34
N HIS A 12 -2.06 -21.94 9.54
CA HIS A 12 -1.95 -20.58 10.04
C HIS A 12 -1.15 -19.73 9.04
N TYR A 13 -1.61 -18.51 8.79
CA TYR A 13 -0.91 -17.47 8.04
C TYR A 13 0.61 -17.52 8.31
N ALA A 14 1.35 -18.05 7.33
CA ALA A 14 2.74 -18.51 7.53
C ALA A 14 3.71 -17.39 7.90
N ALA A 15 3.36 -16.14 7.55
CA ALA A 15 4.10 -14.94 7.93
C ALA A 15 3.85 -14.48 9.38
N GLY A 16 3.02 -15.21 10.14
CA GLY A 16 2.50 -14.83 11.44
C GLY A 16 3.45 -14.73 12.62
N PHE A 17 4.74 -15.01 12.42
CA PHE A 17 5.71 -15.13 13.51
C PHE A 17 6.25 -13.77 13.99
N VAL A 18 6.52 -13.68 15.29
CA VAL A 18 7.17 -12.52 15.92
C VAL A 18 8.68 -12.75 16.01
N THR A 19 9.47 -11.73 15.75
CA THR A 19 10.93 -11.75 15.92
C THR A 19 11.28 -11.14 17.28
N ASP A 20 11.97 -11.90 18.13
CA ASP A 20 12.38 -11.45 19.46
C ASP A 20 13.64 -10.56 19.38
N ILE A 21 13.42 -9.24 19.40
CA ILE A 21 14.40 -8.15 19.35
C ILE A 21 14.06 -7.13 20.45
N GLU A 22 15.05 -6.65 21.20
CA GLU A 22 14.81 -5.60 22.19
C GLU A 22 14.54 -4.23 21.51
N SER A 23 13.40 -3.62 21.86
CA SER A 23 12.94 -2.34 21.33
C SER A 23 12.89 -1.24 22.40
N ASP A 24 13.17 0.00 22.01
CA ASP A 24 12.88 1.24 22.74
C ASP A 24 11.52 1.75 22.29
N THR A 25 10.49 1.51 23.10
CA THR A 25 9.08 1.79 22.78
C THR A 25 8.55 2.85 23.72
N LEU A 26 7.92 3.90 23.17
CA LEU A 26 7.27 4.91 23.99
C LEU A 26 6.04 4.33 24.71
N PRO A 27 5.69 4.84 25.91
CA PRO A 27 4.41 4.56 26.53
C PRO A 27 3.24 4.90 25.60
N ALA A 28 2.11 4.22 25.80
CA ALA A 28 0.90 4.49 25.05
C ALA A 28 0.36 5.91 25.32
N GLY A 29 -0.21 6.53 24.28
CA GLY A 29 -0.78 7.88 24.35
C GLY A 29 -0.26 8.80 23.27
N LEU A 30 -1.11 9.71 22.81
CA LEU A 30 -0.74 10.76 21.85
C LEU A 30 -0.80 12.13 22.50
N SER A 31 0.35 12.81 22.56
CA SER A 31 0.46 14.18 23.08
C SER A 31 1.50 15.00 22.30
N GLU A 32 1.53 16.31 22.54
CA GLU A 32 2.62 17.15 22.03
C GLU A 32 3.99 16.67 22.48
N ASP A 33 4.11 16.14 23.71
CA ASP A 33 5.39 15.65 24.24
C ASP A 33 5.89 14.43 23.46
N VAL A 34 4.98 13.53 23.06
CA VAL A 34 5.31 12.40 22.17
C VAL A 34 5.81 12.89 20.82
N ILE A 35 5.15 13.89 20.23
CA ILE A 35 5.55 14.46 18.93
C ILE A 35 6.93 15.15 19.05
N ARG A 36 7.14 15.93 20.11
CA ARG A 36 8.44 16.58 20.39
C ARG A 36 9.54 15.54 20.60
N PHE A 37 9.23 14.44 21.29
CA PHE A 37 10.15 13.32 21.46
C PHE A 37 10.53 12.69 20.12
N ILE A 38 9.54 12.33 19.28
CA ILE A 38 9.78 11.72 17.96
C ILE A 38 10.70 12.62 17.14
N SER A 39 10.36 13.91 17.06
CA SER A 39 11.12 14.90 16.28
C SER A 39 12.55 15.08 16.81
N ALA A 40 12.74 15.13 18.14
CA ALA A 40 14.06 15.22 18.76
C ALA A 40 14.90 13.95 18.57
N LYS A 41 14.31 12.75 18.76
CA LYS A 41 15.00 11.47 18.58
C LYS A 41 15.46 11.26 17.14
N LYS A 42 14.69 11.76 16.16
CA LYS A 42 15.02 11.71 14.73
C LYS A 42 15.86 12.91 14.25
N ASN A 43 16.26 13.83 15.14
CA ASN A 43 17.05 15.02 14.82
C ASN A 43 16.47 15.84 13.65
N GLU A 44 15.16 16.08 13.67
CA GLU A 44 14.46 16.77 12.59
C GLU A 44 14.70 18.30 12.62
N PRO A 45 14.64 18.98 11.46
CA PRO A 45 14.62 20.45 11.42
C PRO A 45 13.43 21.05 12.17
N GLU A 46 13.60 22.24 12.76
CA GLU A 46 12.56 22.93 13.56
C GLU A 46 11.23 23.12 12.79
N TRP A 47 11.31 23.41 11.49
CA TRP A 47 10.10 23.57 10.67
C TRP A 47 9.27 22.29 10.58
N MET A 48 9.89 21.11 10.67
CA MET A 48 9.22 19.81 10.63
C MET A 48 8.46 19.57 11.95
N LEU A 49 9.06 19.91 13.10
CA LEU A 49 8.37 19.87 14.39
C LEU A 49 7.13 20.76 14.39
N GLU A 50 7.25 22.00 13.92
CA GLU A 50 6.10 22.90 13.79
C GLU A 50 5.01 22.34 12.87
N TRP A 51 5.41 21.70 11.78
CA TRP A 51 4.50 21.07 10.82
C TRP A 51 3.70 19.94 11.49
N ARG A 52 4.37 19.06 12.23
CA ARG A 52 3.76 17.97 13.00
C ARG A 52 2.77 18.48 14.06
N LEU A 53 3.17 19.47 14.85
CA LEU A 53 2.31 20.07 15.88
C LEU A 53 1.05 20.71 15.27
N LYS A 54 1.19 21.42 14.14
CA LYS A 54 0.03 21.98 13.42
C LYS A 54 -0.89 20.89 12.87
N ALA A 55 -0.36 19.73 12.49
CA ALA A 55 -1.16 18.58 12.08
C ALA A 55 -1.93 17.99 13.26
N TYR A 56 -1.27 17.80 14.41
CA TYR A 56 -1.88 17.29 15.64
C TYR A 56 -3.01 18.19 16.14
N HIS A 57 -2.79 19.50 16.23
CA HIS A 57 -3.85 20.43 16.63
C HIS A 57 -5.06 20.40 15.69
N ALA A 58 -4.81 20.28 14.39
CA ALA A 58 -5.90 20.15 13.43
C ALA A 58 -6.66 18.84 13.60
N TRP A 59 -5.94 17.73 13.84
CA TRP A 59 -6.53 16.42 14.06
C TRP A 59 -7.45 16.39 15.28
N LEU A 60 -7.08 17.05 16.39
CA LEU A 60 -7.92 17.18 17.59
C LEU A 60 -9.28 17.85 17.33
N GLU A 61 -9.40 18.67 16.28
CA GLU A 61 -10.63 19.35 15.88
C GLU A 61 -11.46 18.55 14.86
N MET A 62 -10.91 17.44 14.33
CA MET A 62 -11.57 16.62 13.31
C MET A 62 -12.47 15.54 13.93
N VAL A 63 -13.42 15.08 13.13
CA VAL A 63 -14.30 13.96 13.47
C VAL A 63 -13.88 12.74 12.65
N GLU A 64 -13.80 11.59 13.31
CA GLU A 64 -13.48 10.31 12.64
C GLU A 64 -14.55 9.96 11.60
N PRO A 65 -14.16 9.54 10.37
CA PRO A 65 -15.11 9.25 9.31
C PRO A 65 -15.76 7.86 9.45
N HIS A 66 -17.09 7.81 9.45
CA HIS A 66 -17.89 6.56 9.45
C HIS A 66 -18.78 6.39 8.21
N TRP A 67 -18.42 7.01 7.08
CA TRP A 67 -19.22 6.97 5.84
C TRP A 67 -18.92 5.77 4.93
N ALA A 68 -17.77 5.11 5.13
CA ALA A 68 -17.35 3.97 4.32
C ALA A 68 -18.23 2.74 4.59
N HIS A 69 -18.29 1.82 3.64
CA HIS A 69 -19.06 0.58 3.77
C HIS A 69 -18.26 -0.48 4.56
N VAL A 70 -17.84 -0.12 5.76
CA VAL A 70 -17.12 -0.97 6.70
C VAL A 70 -17.61 -0.70 8.12
N SER A 71 -17.52 -1.70 8.98
CA SER A 71 -17.89 -1.63 10.39
C SER A 71 -16.73 -2.13 11.24
N TYR A 72 -16.27 -1.29 12.18
CA TYR A 72 -15.22 -1.60 13.13
C TYR A 72 -15.49 -0.87 14.46
N PRO A 73 -15.03 -1.41 15.60
CA PRO A 73 -15.09 -0.71 16.89
C PRO A 73 -14.28 0.59 16.87
N ASP A 74 -14.67 1.55 17.71
CA ASP A 74 -13.92 2.80 17.87
C ASP A 74 -12.47 2.51 18.28
N ILE A 75 -11.53 3.24 17.67
CA ILE A 75 -10.10 3.06 17.92
C ILE A 75 -9.69 3.92 19.12
N ASP A 76 -9.15 3.28 20.17
CA ASP A 76 -8.54 4.02 21.27
C ASP A 76 -7.11 4.45 20.91
N PHE A 77 -7.01 5.64 20.34
CA PHE A 77 -5.73 6.26 19.98
C PHE A 77 -4.79 6.47 21.20
N ASN A 78 -5.30 6.48 22.44
CA ASN A 78 -4.44 6.59 23.62
C ASN A 78 -3.93 5.25 24.14
N ALA A 79 -4.47 4.14 23.66
CA ALA A 79 -4.01 2.79 24.01
C ALA A 79 -2.82 2.31 23.16
N MET A 80 -2.48 3.05 22.10
CA MET A 80 -1.42 2.72 21.16
C MET A 80 -0.10 3.42 21.49
N SER A 81 1.02 2.75 21.20
CA SER A 81 2.33 3.41 21.12
C SER A 81 2.57 3.96 19.71
N TYR A 82 3.15 5.15 19.64
CA TYR A 82 3.43 5.89 18.40
C TYR A 82 4.90 5.86 17.97
N PHE A 83 5.75 5.19 18.74
CA PHE A 83 7.16 5.06 18.42
C PHE A 83 7.73 3.78 19.04
N SER A 84 8.38 2.97 18.21
CA SER A 84 9.18 1.83 18.65
C SER A 84 10.36 1.66 17.72
N ALA A 85 11.57 1.59 18.27
CA ALA A 85 12.77 1.34 17.48
C ALA A 85 13.65 0.27 18.16
N PRO A 86 14.31 -0.63 17.42
CA PRO A 86 15.27 -1.57 18.02
C PRO A 86 16.38 -0.84 18.79
N LYS A 87 16.74 -1.31 20.00
CA LYS A 87 17.69 -0.64 20.92
C LYS A 87 19.14 -0.51 20.44
N ARG A 88 19.49 -1.06 19.27
CA ARG A 88 20.90 -1.07 18.81
C ARG A 88 21.25 0.26 18.16
N ASP A 89 21.67 1.22 18.99
CA ASP A 89 22.21 2.52 18.54
C ASP A 89 23.74 2.49 18.28
N GLU A 90 24.48 1.44 18.67
CA GLU A 90 25.95 1.46 18.52
C GLU A 90 26.45 1.03 17.12
N ASP A 91 25.67 0.29 16.33
CA ASP A 91 25.99 -0.03 14.94
C ASP A 91 24.70 -0.27 14.15
N ARG A 92 24.15 0.76 13.50
CA ARG A 92 23.19 0.54 12.41
C ARG A 92 23.92 -0.23 11.31
N PRO A 93 23.40 -1.37 10.82
CA PRO A 93 24.05 -2.12 9.76
C PRO A 93 24.24 -1.21 8.53
N GLN A 94 25.48 -1.00 8.12
CA GLN A 94 25.83 -0.18 6.95
C GLN A 94 25.66 -0.97 5.64
N SER A 95 25.41 -2.27 5.76
CA SER A 95 25.19 -3.20 4.65
C SER A 95 24.23 -4.31 5.08
N LEU A 96 23.61 -4.98 4.10
CA LEU A 96 22.81 -6.18 4.35
C LEU A 96 23.60 -7.27 5.11
N ASP A 97 24.94 -7.28 4.95
CA ASP A 97 25.88 -8.20 5.61
C ASP A 97 26.13 -7.91 7.10
N GLU A 98 25.66 -6.78 7.61
CA GLU A 98 25.70 -6.43 9.04
C GLU A 98 24.34 -6.60 9.73
N VAL A 99 23.28 -6.89 8.96
CA VAL A 99 21.92 -7.08 9.48
C VAL A 99 21.87 -8.28 10.42
N ASP A 100 21.15 -8.15 11.55
CA ASP A 100 21.01 -9.21 12.55
C ASP A 100 20.63 -10.54 11.89
N PRO A 101 21.33 -11.66 12.20
CA PRO A 101 21.00 -12.98 11.66
C PRO A 101 19.53 -13.37 11.82
N LYS A 102 18.86 -12.95 12.91
CA LYS A 102 17.43 -13.17 13.12
C LYS A 102 16.58 -12.38 12.11
N LEU A 103 16.94 -11.14 11.79
CA LEU A 103 16.25 -10.35 10.76
C LEU A 103 16.41 -10.99 9.38
N ARG A 104 17.61 -11.50 9.04
CA ARG A 104 17.83 -12.23 7.78
C ARG A 104 16.99 -13.50 7.71
N GLU A 105 17.02 -14.32 8.75
CA GLU A 105 16.21 -15.54 8.84
C GLU A 105 14.70 -15.23 8.70
N THR A 106 14.29 -14.08 9.24
CA THR A 106 12.93 -13.55 9.17
C THR A 106 12.53 -13.16 7.74
N TYR A 107 13.40 -12.52 6.94
CA TYR A 107 13.13 -12.24 5.52
C TYR A 107 13.20 -13.49 4.64
N ASP A 108 14.14 -14.40 4.91
CA ASP A 108 14.24 -15.70 4.22
C ASP A 108 12.96 -16.53 4.42
N LYS A 109 12.42 -16.57 5.65
CA LYS A 109 11.15 -17.23 5.98
C LYS A 109 9.93 -16.61 5.29
N LEU A 110 9.95 -15.32 5.01
CA LEU A 110 8.90 -14.65 4.23
C LEU A 110 9.01 -14.95 2.73
N GLY A 111 10.01 -15.70 2.28
CA GLY A 111 10.27 -15.94 0.87
C GLY A 111 10.86 -14.73 0.15
N ILE A 112 11.47 -13.79 0.89
CA ILE A 112 12.18 -12.61 0.38
C ILE A 112 13.68 -12.77 0.69
N PRO A 113 14.39 -13.68 -0.01
CA PRO A 113 15.81 -13.90 0.22
C PRO A 113 16.61 -12.65 -0.19
N LEU A 114 17.01 -11.85 0.80
CA LEU A 114 17.68 -10.56 0.62
C LEU A 114 18.95 -10.66 -0.26
N HIS A 115 19.66 -11.80 -0.16
CA HIS A 115 20.88 -12.06 -0.93
C HIS A 115 20.62 -12.59 -2.36
N GLU A 116 19.52 -13.30 -2.57
CA GLU A 116 19.10 -13.70 -3.92
C GLU A 116 18.57 -12.50 -4.71
N GLN A 117 17.90 -11.52 -4.07
CA GLN A 117 17.48 -10.28 -4.72
C GLN A 117 18.66 -9.36 -5.09
N GLU A 118 19.74 -9.34 -4.31
CA GLU A 118 21.02 -8.72 -4.71
C GLU A 118 21.60 -9.34 -5.99
N MET A 119 21.43 -10.66 -6.18
CA MET A 119 21.98 -11.38 -7.33
C MET A 119 21.03 -11.50 -8.53
N LEU A 120 19.70 -11.48 -8.36
CA LEU A 120 18.77 -11.90 -9.41
C LEU A 120 18.13 -10.80 -10.27
N ALA A 121 18.10 -9.52 -9.88
CA ALA A 121 17.24 -8.58 -10.63
C ALA A 121 17.77 -7.17 -10.86
N GLY A 122 18.88 -6.78 -10.21
CA GLY A 122 19.34 -5.39 -10.28
C GLY A 122 18.32 -4.39 -9.73
N VAL A 123 17.50 -4.79 -8.75
CA VAL A 123 16.50 -3.98 -8.03
C VAL A 123 17.13 -3.43 -6.74
N ALA A 124 16.88 -2.16 -6.41
CA ALA A 124 17.30 -1.57 -5.12
C ALA A 124 16.23 -1.79 -4.06
N VAL A 125 16.58 -2.44 -2.96
CA VAL A 125 15.66 -2.81 -1.87
C VAL A 125 16.02 -2.03 -0.62
N ASP A 126 15.05 -1.33 -0.05
CA ASP A 126 15.09 -0.77 1.30
C ASP A 126 14.25 -1.65 2.23
N ALA A 127 14.90 -2.31 3.19
CA ALA A 127 14.23 -3.19 4.15
C ALA A 127 13.86 -2.38 5.40
N VAL A 128 12.56 -2.20 5.66
CA VAL A 128 12.07 -1.45 6.82
C VAL A 128 11.45 -2.41 7.84
N PHE A 129 11.93 -2.33 9.08
CA PHE A 129 11.46 -3.16 10.19
C PHE A 129 11.00 -2.25 11.33
N ASP A 130 9.73 -2.39 11.73
CA ASP A 130 9.04 -1.45 12.60
C ASP A 130 9.20 0.00 12.11
N SER A 131 10.03 0.81 12.79
CA SER A 131 10.20 2.24 12.50
C SER A 131 11.58 2.71 12.02
N VAL A 132 12.40 1.78 11.51
CA VAL A 132 13.77 2.08 11.05
C VAL A 132 14.08 1.33 9.75
N SER A 133 14.67 2.04 8.78
CA SER A 133 15.30 1.39 7.63
C SER A 133 16.56 0.65 8.09
N VAL A 134 16.63 -0.64 7.75
CA VAL A 134 17.69 -1.56 8.13
C VAL A 134 18.80 -1.60 7.06
N GLY A 135 18.57 -1.01 5.87
CA GLY A 135 19.59 -0.79 4.85
C GLY A 135 19.03 -0.74 3.43
N THR A 136 19.69 0.04 2.56
CA THR A 136 19.35 0.19 1.13
C THR A 136 20.44 -0.42 0.23
N THR A 137 20.08 -1.38 -0.63
CA THR A 137 21.02 -1.94 -1.62
C THR A 137 21.25 -1.00 -2.81
N PHE A 138 22.37 -1.19 -3.53
CA PHE A 138 22.73 -0.43 -4.76
C PHE A 138 22.84 1.10 -4.64
N ARG A 139 22.95 1.64 -3.42
CA ARG A 139 23.09 3.10 -3.14
C ARG A 139 24.11 3.80 -4.02
N LYS A 140 25.27 3.18 -4.29
CA LYS A 140 26.31 3.75 -5.16
C LYS A 140 25.86 3.93 -6.61
N LYS A 141 25.18 2.94 -7.20
CA LYS A 141 24.70 3.02 -8.60
C LYS A 141 23.58 4.05 -8.76
N LEU A 142 22.68 4.13 -7.78
CA LEU A 142 21.61 5.13 -7.76
C LEU A 142 22.21 6.54 -7.64
N TYR A 143 23.20 6.72 -6.75
CA TYR A 143 23.91 7.98 -6.59
C TYR A 143 24.67 8.40 -7.85
N GLU A 144 25.32 7.46 -8.55
CA GLU A 144 25.97 7.72 -9.85
C GLU A 144 24.97 8.21 -10.93
N ALA A 145 23.71 7.76 -10.86
CA ALA A 145 22.62 8.25 -11.71
C ALA A 145 21.94 9.52 -11.18
N GLY A 146 22.35 10.04 -10.02
CA GLY A 146 21.75 11.19 -9.35
C GLY A 146 20.40 10.90 -8.68
N VAL A 147 19.99 9.64 -8.59
CA VAL A 147 18.77 9.20 -7.91
C VAL A 147 18.99 9.20 -6.40
N ILE A 148 18.10 9.86 -5.67
CA ILE A 148 18.05 9.79 -4.21
C ILE A 148 17.00 8.75 -3.84
N PHE A 149 17.40 7.71 -3.12
CA PHE A 149 16.51 6.73 -2.50
C PHE A 149 17.03 6.45 -1.10
N CYS A 150 16.25 6.84 -0.10
CA CYS A 150 16.61 6.74 1.31
C CYS A 150 15.34 6.83 2.17
N SER A 151 15.49 6.65 3.49
CA SER A 151 14.37 6.86 4.40
C SER A 151 13.93 8.34 4.45
N ILE A 152 12.66 8.60 4.76
CA ILE A 152 12.17 9.98 4.91
C ILE A 152 12.88 10.71 6.06
N SER A 153 13.30 9.99 7.10
CA SER A 153 14.08 10.53 8.22
C SER A 153 15.45 11.05 7.77
N GLU A 154 16.18 10.27 6.95
CA GLU A 154 17.45 10.71 6.37
C GLU A 154 17.25 11.88 5.41
N ALA A 155 16.20 11.84 4.58
CA ALA A 155 15.91 12.93 3.65
C ALA A 155 15.62 14.27 4.35
N LEU A 156 14.98 14.25 5.52
CA LEU A 156 14.75 15.44 6.34
C LEU A 156 16.06 16.04 6.90
N GLN A 157 17.11 15.25 7.08
CA GLN A 157 18.41 15.72 7.56
C GLN A 157 19.33 16.13 6.40
N ASP A 158 19.44 15.29 5.38
CA ASP A 158 20.39 15.44 4.27
C ASP A 158 19.86 16.36 3.17
N TYR A 159 18.53 16.39 2.95
CA TYR A 159 17.88 17.14 1.87
C TYR A 159 16.67 17.98 2.37
N PRO A 160 16.79 18.74 3.48
CA PRO A 160 15.65 19.39 4.14
C PRO A 160 14.86 20.33 3.22
N GLU A 161 15.54 21.10 2.36
CA GLU A 161 14.88 22.05 1.45
C GLU A 161 14.07 21.34 0.35
N LEU A 162 14.59 20.23 -0.17
CA LEU A 162 13.92 19.45 -1.21
C LEU A 162 12.67 18.76 -0.64
N VAL A 163 12.78 18.17 0.56
CA VAL A 163 11.63 17.58 1.26
C VAL A 163 10.60 18.68 1.56
N ARG A 164 11.03 19.81 2.12
CA ARG A 164 10.13 20.94 2.46
C ARG A 164 9.38 21.49 1.26
N GLN A 165 9.98 21.49 0.07
CA GLN A 165 9.34 21.95 -1.16
C GLN A 165 8.15 21.08 -1.58
N HIS A 166 8.18 19.78 -1.27
CA HIS A 166 7.22 18.80 -1.81
C HIS A 166 6.32 18.14 -0.75
N LEU A 167 6.77 18.03 0.49
CA LEU A 167 6.02 17.40 1.56
C LEU A 167 4.70 18.13 1.82
N GLY A 168 3.59 17.39 1.80
CA GLY A 168 2.25 17.92 2.01
C GLY A 168 1.69 18.73 0.84
N THR A 169 2.37 18.78 -0.30
CA THR A 169 1.86 19.51 -1.49
C THR A 169 0.75 18.75 -2.20
N VAL A 170 0.73 17.42 -2.08
CA VAL A 170 -0.27 16.55 -2.71
C VAL A 170 -1.28 16.03 -1.69
N VAL A 171 -0.80 15.63 -0.51
CA VAL A 171 -1.63 15.24 0.65
C VAL A 171 -1.32 16.19 1.81
N PRO A 172 -2.03 17.33 1.92
CA PRO A 172 -1.81 18.30 2.97
C PRO A 172 -1.95 17.71 4.38
N GLN A 173 -1.29 18.32 5.36
CA GLN A 173 -1.33 17.90 6.77
C GLN A 173 -2.74 17.90 7.40
N LYS A 174 -3.74 18.48 6.73
CA LYS A 174 -5.15 18.51 7.15
C LYS A 174 -6.10 17.82 6.14
N ASP A 175 -5.56 16.97 5.26
CA ASP A 175 -6.33 16.39 4.15
C ASP A 175 -7.56 15.59 4.62
N ASN A 176 -7.37 14.71 5.59
CA ASN A 176 -8.40 13.92 6.23
C ASN A 176 -7.93 13.47 7.62
N TYR A 177 -8.82 12.85 8.40
CA TYR A 177 -8.56 12.41 9.78
C TYR A 177 -7.28 11.57 9.92
N TYR A 178 -7.15 10.49 9.14
CA TYR A 178 -6.00 9.59 9.20
C TYR A 178 -4.73 10.18 8.60
N ALA A 179 -4.84 11.02 7.56
CA ALA A 179 -3.69 11.74 7.02
C ALA A 179 -3.16 12.81 7.98
N ALA A 180 -4.03 13.48 8.75
CA ALA A 180 -3.63 14.44 9.77
C ALA A 180 -2.95 13.74 10.97
N LEU A 181 -3.49 12.60 11.41
CA LEU A 181 -2.84 11.74 12.39
C LEU A 181 -1.46 11.31 11.91
N ASN A 182 -1.37 10.69 10.73
CA ASN A 182 -0.09 10.31 10.12
C ASN A 182 0.89 11.49 10.08
N SER A 183 0.44 12.66 9.64
CA SER A 183 1.27 13.88 9.56
C SER A 183 1.83 14.32 10.92
N ALA A 184 1.13 14.06 12.03
CA ALA A 184 1.66 14.35 13.36
C ALA A 184 2.77 13.36 13.78
N VAL A 185 2.59 12.07 13.51
CA VAL A 185 3.34 11.00 14.19
C VAL A 185 4.25 10.15 13.30
N PHE A 186 4.22 10.28 11.97
CA PHE A 186 4.97 9.39 11.09
C PHE A 186 6.46 9.39 11.44
N SER A 187 7.06 8.22 11.60
CA SER A 187 8.50 8.04 11.83
C SER A 187 9.20 7.36 10.65
N ASP A 188 8.39 6.81 9.74
CA ASP A 188 8.78 5.78 8.78
C ASP A 188 8.40 6.21 7.36
N GLY A 189 8.90 5.47 6.38
CA GLY A 189 8.61 5.67 4.96
C GLY A 189 9.81 6.11 4.16
N SER A 190 9.60 6.28 2.86
CA SER A 190 10.67 6.41 1.88
C SER A 190 10.64 7.77 1.19
N PHE A 191 11.82 8.32 0.90
CA PHE A 191 11.98 9.47 0.03
C PHE A 191 12.69 9.06 -1.24
N VAL A 192 12.08 9.37 -2.38
CA VAL A 192 12.62 9.13 -3.70
C VAL A 192 12.63 10.42 -4.50
N TYR A 193 13.79 10.81 -5.02
CA TYR A 193 13.91 11.91 -6.00
C TYR A 193 14.65 11.44 -7.24
N ILE A 194 14.03 11.62 -8.40
CA ILE A 194 14.60 11.30 -9.71
C ILE A 194 14.88 12.61 -10.44
N PRO A 195 16.15 12.92 -10.77
CA PRO A 195 16.51 14.19 -11.40
C PRO A 195 16.05 14.28 -12.86
N LYS A 196 16.06 15.50 -13.37
CA LYS A 196 15.59 15.83 -14.73
C LYS A 196 16.22 14.94 -15.81
N GLY A 197 15.37 14.35 -16.64
CA GLY A 197 15.76 13.52 -17.79
C GLY A 197 16.34 12.15 -17.44
N VAL A 198 16.40 11.79 -16.15
CA VAL A 198 16.94 10.50 -15.72
C VAL A 198 15.84 9.44 -15.70
N LYS A 199 16.07 8.36 -16.43
CA LYS A 199 15.36 7.11 -16.25
C LYS A 199 16.07 6.31 -15.17
N CYS A 200 15.38 6.00 -14.08
CA CYS A 200 15.93 5.19 -12.99
C CYS A 200 16.49 3.88 -13.59
N PRO A 201 17.76 3.53 -13.32
CA PRO A 201 18.41 2.40 -13.97
C PRO A 201 17.84 1.04 -13.52
N MET A 202 17.00 1.04 -12.49
CA MET A 202 16.42 -0.12 -11.85
C MET A 202 15.08 0.21 -11.21
N GLU A 203 14.33 -0.83 -10.86
CA GLU A 203 13.16 -0.67 -9.99
C GLU A 203 13.63 -0.43 -8.54
N LEU A 204 12.87 0.39 -7.83
CA LEU A 204 13.05 0.64 -6.41
C LEU A 204 12.00 -0.16 -5.66
N SER A 205 12.38 -0.80 -4.56
CA SER A 205 11.48 -1.59 -3.74
C SER A 205 11.68 -1.24 -2.27
N THR A 206 10.60 -1.08 -1.53
CA THR A 206 10.63 -1.00 -0.07
C THR A 206 9.74 -2.10 0.48
N TYR A 207 10.27 -2.90 1.42
CA TYR A 207 9.51 -3.93 2.13
C TYR A 207 9.34 -3.55 3.60
N PHE A 208 8.09 -3.37 4.00
CA PHE A 208 7.68 -3.06 5.36
C PHE A 208 7.27 -4.33 6.12
N ARG A 209 7.81 -4.49 7.33
CA ARG A 209 7.35 -5.49 8.29
C ARG A 209 7.02 -4.85 9.64
N ILE A 210 5.78 -5.02 10.08
CA ILE A 210 5.37 -4.71 11.46
C ILE A 210 5.85 -5.86 12.33
N ASN A 211 6.49 -5.64 13.48
CA ASN A 211 6.90 -6.71 14.38
C ASN A 211 6.47 -6.47 15.83
N GLU A 212 6.48 -5.22 16.31
CA GLU A 212 6.19 -4.89 17.72
C GLU A 212 4.68 -4.96 18.08
N ALA A 213 4.38 -5.22 19.35
CA ALA A 213 3.02 -5.29 19.86
C ALA A 213 2.45 -3.90 20.15
N LYS A 214 1.15 -3.69 19.87
CA LYS A 214 0.41 -2.47 20.26
C LYS A 214 1.00 -1.15 19.72
N THR A 215 1.80 -1.22 18.67
CA THR A 215 2.30 -0.05 17.93
C THR A 215 1.39 0.26 16.75
N GLY A 216 1.07 1.53 16.55
CA GLY A 216 0.52 1.98 15.26
C GLY A 216 1.63 2.16 14.24
N GLN A 217 1.40 1.77 13.00
CA GLN A 217 2.35 2.01 11.91
C GLN A 217 1.92 3.24 11.12
N PHE A 218 2.78 4.26 11.13
CA PHE A 218 2.56 5.51 10.42
C PHE A 218 3.76 5.79 9.53
N GLU A 219 3.61 5.45 8.25
CA GLU A 219 4.64 5.68 7.24
C GLU A 219 4.23 6.80 6.29
N ARG A 220 5.22 7.52 5.79
CA ARG A 220 5.03 8.54 4.78
C ARG A 220 6.04 8.41 3.66
N THR A 221 5.55 8.11 2.47
CA THR A 221 6.36 7.96 1.26
C THR A 221 6.18 9.16 0.35
N LEU A 222 7.29 9.79 -0.04
CA LEU A 222 7.32 10.93 -0.95
C LEU A 222 8.20 10.61 -2.16
N ILE A 223 7.59 10.53 -3.34
CA ILE A 223 8.29 10.26 -4.60
C ILE A 223 8.14 11.48 -5.52
N VAL A 224 9.27 12.04 -5.92
CA VAL A 224 9.34 13.19 -6.82
C VAL A 224 10.10 12.78 -8.09
N ALA A 225 9.40 12.75 -9.21
CA ALA A 225 9.97 12.53 -10.52
C ALA A 225 10.04 13.88 -11.26
N ASP A 226 11.25 14.40 -11.44
CA ASP A 226 11.50 15.67 -12.12
C ASP A 226 11.25 15.57 -13.64
N GLU A 227 11.33 16.67 -14.37
CA GLU A 227 10.94 16.76 -15.78
C GLU A 227 11.61 15.67 -16.63
N GLY A 228 10.81 14.92 -17.40
CA GLY A 228 11.29 13.87 -18.29
C GLY A 228 11.95 12.68 -17.59
N SER A 229 11.81 12.54 -16.28
CA SER A 229 12.35 11.41 -15.51
C SER A 229 11.39 10.22 -15.45
N GLU A 230 11.88 9.03 -15.10
CA GLU A 230 11.07 7.82 -15.02
C GLU A 230 11.50 6.94 -13.84
N VAL A 231 10.53 6.42 -13.08
CA VAL A 231 10.76 5.46 -11.98
C VAL A 231 9.65 4.42 -11.88
N SER A 232 10.05 3.19 -11.56
CA SER A 232 9.19 2.10 -11.12
C SER A 232 9.50 1.85 -9.64
N TYR A 233 8.49 2.02 -8.78
CA TYR A 233 8.59 1.87 -7.34
C TYR A 233 7.62 0.79 -6.86
N LEU A 234 8.10 -0.12 -6.03
CA LEU A 234 7.32 -1.16 -5.39
C LEU A 234 7.30 -0.98 -3.87
N GLU A 235 6.13 -1.18 -3.29
CA GLU A 235 5.89 -1.30 -1.87
C GLU A 235 5.37 -2.70 -1.54
N GLY A 236 6.11 -3.45 -0.72
CA GLY A 236 5.65 -4.70 -0.13
C GLY A 236 5.35 -4.53 1.36
N CYS A 237 4.25 -5.09 1.88
CA CYS A 237 3.97 -5.09 3.32
C CYS A 237 3.55 -6.48 3.82
N THR A 238 4.12 -6.90 4.96
CA THR A 238 3.75 -8.14 5.68
C THR A 238 3.66 -7.91 7.20
N ALA A 239 2.83 -8.66 7.93
CA ALA A 239 2.71 -8.57 9.39
C ALA A 239 2.81 -9.94 10.09
N PRO A 240 2.96 -9.99 11.42
CA PRO A 240 2.75 -11.14 12.28
C PRO A 240 1.26 -11.33 12.64
N MET A 241 0.92 -12.51 13.17
CA MET A 241 -0.43 -12.82 13.68
C MET A 241 -0.61 -12.24 15.07
N ARG A 242 -1.73 -11.54 15.29
CA ARG A 242 -2.06 -10.93 16.58
C ARG A 242 -3.58 -10.86 16.79
N ASP A 243 -4.01 -11.19 18.01
CA ASP A 243 -5.40 -11.10 18.46
C ASP A 243 -5.92 -9.66 18.59
N GLU A 244 -5.03 -8.68 18.72
CA GLU A 244 -5.34 -7.26 18.92
C GLU A 244 -5.27 -6.52 17.58
N ASN A 245 -6.26 -5.68 17.29
CA ASN A 245 -6.26 -4.90 16.06
C ASN A 245 -5.12 -3.88 16.05
N GLN A 246 -4.40 -3.81 14.92
CA GLN A 246 -3.34 -2.83 14.70
C GLN A 246 -3.76 -1.86 13.60
N LEU A 247 -3.49 -0.57 13.81
CA LEU A 247 -3.75 0.47 12.82
C LEU A 247 -2.49 0.71 11.98
N HIS A 248 -2.63 0.52 10.67
CA HIS A 248 -1.70 0.96 9.65
C HIS A 248 -2.31 2.14 8.90
N ALA A 249 -1.72 3.33 9.07
CA ALA A 249 -2.17 4.56 8.43
C ALA A 249 -1.03 5.23 7.67
N ALA A 250 -0.86 4.82 6.41
CA ALA A 250 0.15 5.35 5.51
C ALA A 250 -0.32 6.57 4.71
N VAL A 251 0.63 7.44 4.37
CA VAL A 251 0.44 8.51 3.39
C VAL A 251 1.47 8.38 2.27
N VAL A 252 1.01 8.42 1.01
CA VAL A 252 1.89 8.39 -0.16
C VAL A 252 1.62 9.60 -1.04
N GLU A 253 2.67 10.36 -1.32
CA GLU A 253 2.66 11.51 -2.21
C GLU A 253 3.53 11.24 -3.43
N LEU A 254 2.93 11.27 -4.63
CA LEU A 254 3.68 11.21 -5.89
C LEU A 254 3.61 12.57 -6.59
N VAL A 255 4.75 13.11 -6.98
CA VAL A 255 4.86 14.34 -7.77
C VAL A 255 5.55 13.99 -9.08
N ALA A 256 4.77 13.91 -10.17
CA ALA A 256 5.31 13.70 -11.51
C ALA A 256 5.30 15.04 -12.26
N LEU A 257 6.49 15.62 -12.45
CA LEU A 257 6.67 16.86 -13.21
C LEU A 257 6.52 16.61 -14.72
N ASP A 258 6.71 17.65 -15.53
CA ASP A 258 6.40 17.61 -16.96
C ASP A 258 7.14 16.46 -17.67
N ASN A 259 6.42 15.66 -18.46
CA ASN A 259 6.93 14.48 -19.18
C ASN A 259 7.49 13.36 -18.27
N ALA A 260 7.32 13.43 -16.96
CA ALA A 260 7.80 12.41 -16.03
C ALA A 260 6.86 11.20 -15.96
N LYS A 261 7.39 10.05 -15.55
CA LYS A 261 6.62 8.81 -15.40
C LYS A 261 6.88 8.15 -14.05
N ILE A 262 5.82 7.86 -13.32
CA ILE A 262 5.88 7.11 -12.06
C ILE A 262 4.98 5.89 -12.18
N LYS A 263 5.57 4.71 -12.05
CA LYS A 263 4.84 3.45 -11.84
C LYS A 263 4.97 3.09 -10.36
N TYR A 264 3.85 2.99 -9.67
CA TYR A 264 3.77 2.64 -8.26
C TYR A 264 3.04 1.32 -8.11
N SER A 265 3.71 0.31 -7.59
CA SER A 265 3.16 -1.02 -7.38
C SER A 265 3.10 -1.35 -5.89
N THR A 266 2.03 -2.00 -5.46
CA THR A 266 1.83 -2.40 -4.06
C THR A 266 1.42 -3.88 -4.00
N VAL A 267 2.13 -4.68 -3.21
CA VAL A 267 1.73 -6.06 -2.88
C VAL A 267 1.63 -6.16 -1.37
N GLN A 268 0.41 -6.28 -0.86
CA GLN A 268 0.13 -6.30 0.57
C GLN A 268 -0.44 -7.65 0.98
N ASN A 269 0.18 -8.28 2.00
CA ASN A 269 -0.31 -9.50 2.63
C ASN A 269 -0.29 -9.36 4.16
N TRP A 270 -1.37 -8.82 4.70
CA TRP A 270 -1.52 -8.58 6.14
C TRP A 270 -2.13 -9.78 6.87
N TYR A 271 -2.22 -9.73 8.21
CA TYR A 271 -2.98 -10.72 8.99
C TYR A 271 -4.48 -10.34 9.04
N PRO A 272 -5.40 -11.17 8.51
CA PRO A 272 -6.81 -10.80 8.36
C PRO A 272 -7.64 -10.88 9.66
N GLY A 273 -7.04 -11.38 10.74
CA GLY A 273 -7.77 -11.84 11.92
C GLY A 273 -7.98 -13.35 11.89
N ASP A 274 -8.57 -13.89 12.94
CA ASP A 274 -8.96 -15.29 13.00
C ASP A 274 -10.27 -15.58 12.23
N GLU A 275 -10.69 -16.84 12.24
CA GLU A 275 -11.91 -17.30 11.56
C GLU A 275 -13.19 -16.65 12.10
N GLU A 276 -13.18 -16.11 13.32
CA GLU A 276 -14.31 -15.38 13.93
C GLU A 276 -14.22 -13.86 13.70
N GLY A 277 -13.20 -13.39 12.97
CA GLY A 277 -12.98 -11.98 12.67
C GLY A 277 -12.35 -11.20 13.82
N LYS A 278 -11.73 -11.86 14.80
CA LYS A 278 -11.02 -11.21 15.90
C LYS A 278 -9.58 -10.91 15.50
N GLY A 279 -9.12 -9.70 15.85
CA GLY A 279 -7.78 -9.23 15.51
C GLY A 279 -7.65 -8.78 14.06
N GLY A 280 -6.42 -8.77 13.56
CA GLY A 280 -6.10 -8.32 12.21
C GLY A 280 -5.93 -6.81 12.04
N ILE A 281 -5.54 -6.40 10.84
CA ILE A 281 -5.04 -5.03 10.59
C ILE A 281 -6.12 -4.12 10.01
N TYR A 282 -6.16 -2.88 10.52
CA TYR A 282 -6.92 -1.77 9.93
C TYR A 282 -5.99 -0.96 9.03
N ASN A 283 -6.26 -1.01 7.72
CA ASN A 283 -5.42 -0.44 6.67
C ASN A 283 -6.07 0.83 6.11
N PHE A 284 -5.77 1.99 6.70
CA PHE A 284 -6.41 3.27 6.40
C PHE A 284 -5.43 4.24 5.74
N VAL A 285 -5.35 4.17 4.42
CA VAL A 285 -4.24 4.74 3.66
C VAL A 285 -4.69 5.85 2.72
N THR A 286 -3.92 6.94 2.69
CA THR A 286 -4.11 8.05 1.75
C THR A 286 -2.96 8.09 0.74
N LYS A 287 -3.18 7.56 -0.47
CA LYS A 287 -2.23 7.69 -1.59
C LYS A 287 -2.73 8.70 -2.61
N ARG A 288 -1.89 9.63 -3.06
CA ARG A 288 -2.26 10.59 -4.10
C ARG A 288 -1.07 11.00 -4.95
N GLY A 289 -1.29 11.04 -6.25
CA GLY A 289 -0.35 11.50 -7.26
C GLY A 289 -0.80 12.79 -7.91
N LEU A 290 0.15 13.67 -8.19
CA LEU A 290 -0.03 14.91 -8.94
C LEU A 290 0.75 14.81 -10.25
N ALA A 291 0.01 14.74 -11.36
CA ALA A 291 0.58 14.63 -12.70
C ALA A 291 0.55 15.99 -13.42
N HIS A 292 1.74 16.48 -13.79
CA HIS A 292 1.93 17.68 -14.58
C HIS A 292 1.85 17.39 -16.10
N THR A 293 2.30 18.30 -16.96
CA THR A 293 2.06 18.26 -18.41
C THR A 293 2.71 17.03 -19.02
N ASN A 294 1.97 16.24 -19.79
CA ASN A 294 2.42 14.96 -20.36
C ASN A 294 2.95 13.94 -19.33
N ALA A 295 2.72 14.17 -18.02
CA ALA A 295 3.17 13.25 -16.98
C ALA A 295 2.26 12.02 -16.91
N HIS A 296 2.82 10.90 -16.48
CA HIS A 296 2.09 9.63 -16.38
C HIS A 296 2.28 9.04 -14.98
N ILE A 297 1.18 8.79 -14.29
CA ILE A 297 1.17 8.06 -13.01
C ILE A 297 0.35 6.79 -13.18
N SER A 298 0.93 5.64 -12.86
CA SER A 298 0.26 4.34 -12.88
C SER A 298 0.31 3.70 -11.51
N TRP A 299 -0.86 3.39 -10.96
CA TRP A 299 -1.00 2.65 -9.70
C TRP A 299 -1.34 1.20 -10.02
N THR A 300 -0.62 0.27 -9.42
CA THR A 300 -0.91 -1.16 -9.50
C THR A 300 -0.93 -1.73 -8.09
N GLN A 301 -1.97 -2.45 -7.72
CA GLN A 301 -2.08 -2.99 -6.37
C GLN A 301 -2.70 -4.38 -6.32
N VAL A 302 -2.18 -5.21 -5.42
CA VAL A 302 -2.76 -6.48 -5.01
C VAL A 302 -2.87 -6.45 -3.50
N GLU A 303 -4.11 -6.50 -3.01
CA GLU A 303 -4.44 -6.37 -1.60
C GLU A 303 -5.10 -7.64 -1.08
N THR A 304 -4.47 -8.22 -0.05
CA THR A 304 -5.04 -9.28 0.77
C THR A 304 -4.67 -9.09 2.25
N GLY A 305 -5.42 -9.76 3.12
CA GLY A 305 -5.02 -9.96 4.51
C GLY A 305 -5.30 -8.84 5.51
N SER A 306 -5.97 -7.73 5.19
CA SER A 306 -6.39 -6.76 6.23
C SER A 306 -7.78 -7.10 6.76
N ALA A 307 -8.03 -6.93 8.06
CA ALA A 307 -9.38 -7.06 8.61
C ALA A 307 -10.31 -6.00 8.03
N ILE A 308 -9.85 -4.74 8.00
CA ILE A 308 -10.56 -3.62 7.38
C ILE A 308 -9.61 -2.86 6.46
N THR A 309 -10.05 -2.57 5.23
CA THR A 309 -9.29 -1.71 4.31
C THR A 309 -10.12 -0.51 3.88
N MET A 310 -9.55 0.69 4.01
CA MET A 310 -10.09 1.92 3.44
C MET A 310 -9.00 2.62 2.66
N LYS A 311 -9.07 2.55 1.32
CA LYS A 311 -8.00 3.08 0.47
C LYS A 311 -8.50 3.57 -0.89
N TYR A 312 -8.08 4.79 -1.26
CA TYR A 312 -8.51 5.42 -2.50
C TYR A 312 -7.34 6.11 -3.23
N PRO A 313 -6.37 5.38 -3.81
CA PRO A 313 -5.26 5.99 -4.52
C PRO A 313 -5.80 6.90 -5.63
N SER A 314 -5.30 8.12 -5.66
CA SER A 314 -5.90 9.19 -6.46
C SER A 314 -4.88 9.79 -7.43
N CYS A 315 -5.31 10.17 -8.64
CA CYS A 315 -4.51 10.96 -9.57
C CYS A 315 -5.16 12.31 -9.81
N ILE A 316 -4.44 13.38 -9.49
CA ILE A 316 -4.75 14.74 -9.92
C ILE A 316 -4.04 14.97 -11.26
N LEU A 317 -4.81 14.92 -12.35
CA LEU A 317 -4.37 15.14 -13.72
C LEU A 317 -4.36 16.64 -14.01
N LYS A 318 -3.34 17.33 -13.47
CA LYS A 318 -3.23 18.79 -13.45
C LYS A 318 -2.78 19.35 -14.80
N GLY A 319 -1.75 18.76 -15.40
CA GLY A 319 -1.19 19.24 -16.65
C GLY A 319 -1.95 18.76 -17.88
N ASP A 320 -1.76 19.45 -18.99
CA ASP A 320 -2.32 19.03 -20.27
C ASP A 320 -1.70 17.69 -20.72
N ASN A 321 -2.51 16.82 -21.33
CA ASN A 321 -2.16 15.48 -21.80
C ASN A 321 -1.63 14.53 -20.71
N SER A 322 -1.82 14.83 -19.42
CA SER A 322 -1.39 13.93 -18.34
C SER A 322 -2.24 12.66 -18.30
N ILE A 323 -1.64 11.55 -17.88
CA ILE A 323 -2.23 10.20 -17.88
C ILE A 323 -2.23 9.64 -16.46
N GLY A 324 -3.37 9.09 -16.03
CA GLY A 324 -3.53 8.40 -14.74
C GLY A 324 -4.09 7.00 -14.92
N GLU A 325 -3.40 5.99 -14.41
CA GLU A 325 -3.86 4.61 -14.51
C GLU A 325 -3.98 3.98 -13.12
N PHE A 326 -4.94 3.09 -12.97
CA PHE A 326 -5.17 2.36 -11.73
C PHE A 326 -5.60 0.92 -12.04
N TYR A 327 -4.84 -0.03 -11.53
CA TYR A 327 -5.05 -1.46 -11.66
C TYR A 327 -5.08 -2.08 -10.27
N SER A 328 -6.16 -2.74 -9.91
CA SER A 328 -6.35 -3.24 -8.54
C SER A 328 -6.93 -4.65 -8.53
N VAL A 329 -6.34 -5.51 -7.71
CA VAL A 329 -6.96 -6.75 -7.22
C VAL A 329 -7.15 -6.60 -5.72
N ALA A 330 -8.38 -6.80 -5.25
CA ALA A 330 -8.69 -6.83 -3.83
C ALA A 330 -9.39 -8.14 -3.49
N LEU A 331 -8.87 -8.90 -2.53
CA LEU A 331 -9.50 -10.11 -1.99
C LEU A 331 -9.99 -9.85 -0.57
N SER A 332 -11.22 -10.26 -0.29
CA SER A 332 -11.80 -10.27 1.05
C SER A 332 -12.41 -11.64 1.32
N SER A 333 -11.84 -12.38 2.26
CA SER A 333 -12.33 -13.67 2.76
C SER A 333 -12.68 -13.57 4.25
N ASN A 334 -13.21 -14.65 4.83
CA ASN A 334 -13.61 -14.70 6.25
C ASN A 334 -14.48 -13.49 6.62
N PHE A 335 -14.15 -12.73 7.65
CA PHE A 335 -14.89 -11.52 8.07
C PHE A 335 -14.22 -10.21 7.61
N GLN A 336 -13.33 -10.28 6.61
CA GLN A 336 -12.66 -9.08 6.09
C GLN A 336 -13.65 -8.15 5.40
N GLN A 337 -13.42 -6.84 5.55
CA GLN A 337 -14.19 -5.80 4.89
C GLN A 337 -13.25 -4.84 4.15
N ALA A 338 -13.53 -4.57 2.88
CA ALA A 338 -12.75 -3.65 2.06
C ALA A 338 -13.67 -2.60 1.44
N ASP A 339 -13.40 -1.31 1.67
CA ASP A 339 -13.93 -0.20 0.86
C ASP A 339 -12.74 0.47 0.15
N THR A 340 -12.48 -0.01 -1.06
CA THR A 340 -11.31 0.34 -1.85
C THR A 340 -11.71 0.94 -3.19
N GLY A 341 -10.82 1.70 -3.82
CA GLY A 341 -11.03 2.14 -5.19
C GLY A 341 -10.09 3.27 -5.55
N THR A 342 -10.52 4.20 -6.40
CA THR A 342 -9.62 5.24 -6.90
C THR A 342 -10.35 6.54 -7.20
N LYS A 343 -9.62 7.66 -7.24
CA LYS A 343 -10.15 8.96 -7.68
C LYS A 343 -9.30 9.53 -8.82
N MET A 344 -9.90 9.66 -10.00
CA MET A 344 -9.30 10.31 -11.17
C MET A 344 -9.88 11.72 -11.32
N ILE A 345 -9.06 12.73 -11.07
CA ILE A 345 -9.46 14.15 -11.09
C ILE A 345 -8.82 14.82 -12.29
N HIS A 346 -9.62 15.06 -13.34
CA HIS A 346 -9.18 15.70 -14.57
C HIS A 346 -9.28 17.22 -14.45
N LEU A 347 -8.14 17.91 -14.61
CA LEU A 347 -8.06 19.38 -14.63
C LEU A 347 -7.53 19.89 -15.97
N GLY A 348 -6.44 19.31 -16.48
CA GLY A 348 -5.81 19.68 -17.75
C GLY A 348 -6.59 19.17 -18.97
N LYS A 349 -6.28 19.74 -20.13
CA LYS A 349 -6.84 19.34 -21.43
C LYS A 349 -6.30 17.99 -21.87
N ASN A 350 -7.09 17.25 -22.65
CA ASN A 350 -6.73 15.95 -23.24
C ASN A 350 -6.21 14.91 -22.24
N THR A 351 -6.53 15.07 -20.96
CA THR A 351 -6.11 14.15 -19.90
C THR A 351 -6.80 12.80 -20.06
N ARG A 352 -6.09 11.72 -19.75
CA ARG A 352 -6.61 10.37 -19.90
C ARG A 352 -6.53 9.61 -18.59
N SER A 353 -7.53 8.79 -18.31
CA SER A 353 -7.45 7.87 -17.20
C SER A 353 -8.02 6.49 -17.52
N THR A 354 -7.38 5.46 -16.98
CA THR A 354 -7.83 4.07 -17.07
C THR A 354 -7.98 3.52 -15.67
N ILE A 355 -9.11 2.88 -15.37
CA ILE A 355 -9.37 2.23 -14.09
C ILE A 355 -9.78 0.78 -14.38
N ILE A 356 -9.01 -0.18 -13.88
CA ILE A 356 -9.35 -1.61 -13.91
C ILE A 356 -9.31 -2.13 -12.49
N SER A 357 -10.47 -2.50 -11.96
CA SER A 357 -10.60 -3.05 -10.62
C SER A 357 -11.17 -4.46 -10.69
N LYS A 358 -10.54 -5.39 -9.98
CA LYS A 358 -10.95 -6.80 -9.83
C LYS A 358 -11.19 -7.06 -8.34
N GLY A 359 -12.44 -7.10 -7.92
CA GLY A 359 -12.83 -7.43 -6.55
C GLY A 359 -13.13 -8.93 -6.43
N ILE A 360 -12.66 -9.58 -5.38
CA ILE A 360 -12.97 -10.97 -5.05
C ILE A 360 -13.51 -10.99 -3.63
N ALA A 361 -14.68 -11.60 -3.45
CA ALA A 361 -15.30 -11.82 -2.15
C ALA A 361 -15.51 -13.32 -1.96
N ALA A 362 -15.10 -13.85 -0.81
CA ALA A 362 -15.21 -15.26 -0.46
C ALA A 362 -15.68 -15.44 1.00
N GLY A 363 -16.30 -16.58 1.32
CA GLY A 363 -16.80 -16.85 2.67
C GLY A 363 -17.81 -15.80 3.13
N HIS A 364 -17.51 -15.07 4.21
CA HIS A 364 -18.32 -13.96 4.73
C HIS A 364 -17.77 -12.56 4.35
N GLY A 365 -16.77 -12.52 3.46
CA GLY A 365 -16.03 -11.30 3.14
C GLY A 365 -16.90 -10.27 2.42
N SER A 366 -16.69 -9.00 2.73
CA SER A 366 -17.36 -7.88 2.07
C SER A 366 -16.36 -7.04 1.29
N ASN A 367 -16.52 -7.01 -0.03
CA ASN A 367 -15.64 -6.27 -0.93
C ASN A 367 -16.42 -5.15 -1.63
N THR A 368 -16.05 -3.92 -1.35
CA THR A 368 -16.64 -2.71 -1.92
C THR A 368 -15.63 -2.00 -2.80
N TYR A 369 -15.95 -1.85 -4.08
CA TYR A 369 -15.32 -0.88 -4.95
C TYR A 369 -16.01 0.49 -4.84
N ARG A 370 -15.25 1.56 -4.66
CA ARG A 370 -15.71 2.95 -4.69
C ARG A 370 -14.78 3.83 -5.50
N GLY A 371 -15.28 4.29 -6.64
CA GLY A 371 -14.50 5.10 -7.59
C GLY A 371 -15.08 6.50 -7.77
N LEU A 372 -14.21 7.50 -7.99
CA LEU A 372 -14.61 8.84 -8.43
C LEU A 372 -13.90 9.20 -9.74
N VAL A 373 -14.66 9.55 -10.76
CA VAL A 373 -14.15 10.19 -11.98
C VAL A 373 -14.72 11.61 -12.03
N ARG A 374 -13.87 12.62 -11.89
CA ARG A 374 -14.26 14.03 -11.92
C ARG A 374 -13.64 14.75 -13.10
N MET A 375 -14.48 15.22 -14.02
CA MET A 375 -14.10 16.09 -15.14
C MET A 375 -14.38 17.55 -14.79
N ASN A 376 -13.34 18.35 -14.56
CA ASN A 376 -13.50 19.77 -14.27
C ASN A 376 -13.77 20.60 -15.54
N PRO A 377 -14.31 21.83 -15.42
CA PRO A 377 -14.65 22.65 -16.58
C PRO A 377 -13.51 22.87 -17.58
N GLY A 378 -12.26 22.95 -17.12
CA GLY A 378 -11.08 23.14 -17.96
C GLY A 378 -10.59 21.89 -18.71
N ALA A 379 -11.11 20.70 -18.38
CA ALA A 379 -10.62 19.41 -18.88
C ALA A 379 -11.16 19.07 -20.28
N THR A 380 -10.96 19.95 -21.25
CA THR A 380 -11.42 19.77 -22.63
C THR A 380 -10.74 18.58 -23.27
N GLY A 381 -11.51 17.70 -23.91
CA GLY A 381 -11.00 16.48 -24.57
C GLY A 381 -10.55 15.38 -23.62
N ALA A 382 -10.88 15.48 -22.32
CA ALA A 382 -10.55 14.46 -21.34
C ALA A 382 -11.30 13.14 -21.60
N ARG A 383 -10.65 12.02 -21.29
CA ARG A 383 -11.19 10.67 -21.50
C ARG A 383 -10.98 9.79 -20.28
N ASN A 384 -12.01 9.05 -19.89
CA ASN A 384 -11.92 8.01 -18.88
C ASN A 384 -12.51 6.70 -19.42
N TYR A 385 -11.82 5.59 -19.12
CA TYR A 385 -12.33 4.24 -19.24
C TYR A 385 -12.23 3.56 -17.88
N THR A 386 -13.34 3.04 -17.37
CA THR A 386 -13.43 2.36 -16.08
C THR A 386 -14.08 0.99 -16.27
N ARG A 387 -13.43 -0.08 -15.78
CA ARG A 387 -13.97 -1.43 -15.68
C ARG A 387 -13.83 -1.94 -14.25
N CYS A 388 -14.95 -2.33 -13.65
CA CYS A 388 -15.02 -2.87 -12.30
C CYS A 388 -15.63 -4.26 -12.35
N ASP A 389 -14.82 -5.30 -12.20
CA ASP A 389 -15.31 -6.67 -12.21
C ASP A 389 -15.25 -7.23 -10.79
N SER A 390 -16.31 -7.92 -10.38
CA SER A 390 -16.41 -8.58 -9.08
C SER A 390 -16.62 -10.08 -9.26
N LEU A 391 -15.92 -10.88 -8.47
CA LEU A 391 -16.05 -12.34 -8.40
C LEU A 391 -16.50 -12.75 -7.00
N LEU A 392 -17.65 -13.43 -6.91
CA LEU A 392 -18.13 -14.01 -5.65
C LEU A 392 -17.83 -15.52 -5.61
N ILE A 393 -17.35 -15.97 -4.45
CA ILE A 393 -17.05 -17.36 -4.14
C ILE A 393 -17.85 -17.74 -2.89
N GLY A 394 -18.90 -18.55 -3.08
CA GLY A 394 -19.88 -18.89 -2.03
C GLY A 394 -21.11 -17.98 -2.04
N ASP A 395 -22.04 -18.26 -1.12
CA ASP A 395 -23.37 -17.62 -1.03
C ASP A 395 -23.52 -16.64 0.16
N GLN A 396 -22.47 -16.50 0.99
CA GLN A 396 -22.45 -15.66 2.20
C GLN A 396 -21.61 -14.38 2.06
N CYS A 397 -20.92 -14.19 0.94
CA CYS A 397 -20.05 -13.04 0.70
C CYS A 397 -20.79 -11.89 -0.02
N GLY A 398 -20.23 -10.68 0.06
CA GLY A 398 -20.78 -9.48 -0.55
C GLY A 398 -19.79 -8.79 -1.49
N ALA A 399 -20.25 -8.40 -2.67
CA ALA A 399 -19.51 -7.53 -3.57
C ALA A 399 -20.35 -6.29 -3.94
N HIS A 400 -19.83 -5.10 -3.66
CA HIS A 400 -20.52 -3.83 -3.83
C HIS A 400 -19.72 -2.91 -4.77
N THR A 401 -20.41 -2.14 -5.61
CA THR A 401 -19.76 -1.20 -6.55
C THR A 401 -20.47 0.15 -6.47
N PHE A 402 -19.75 1.17 -6.00
CA PHE A 402 -20.24 2.54 -5.83
C PHE A 402 -19.45 3.52 -6.73
N PRO A 403 -19.80 3.65 -8.02
CA PRO A 403 -19.15 4.58 -8.91
C PRO A 403 -19.72 6.00 -8.78
N TYR A 404 -18.85 7.00 -8.77
CA TYR A 404 -19.19 8.41 -8.79
C TYR A 404 -18.62 9.04 -10.07
N ILE A 405 -19.50 9.62 -10.88
CA ILE A 405 -19.11 10.34 -12.09
C ILE A 405 -19.60 11.78 -11.97
N GLU A 406 -18.66 12.71 -11.95
CA GLU A 406 -18.94 14.14 -11.93
C GLU A 406 -18.36 14.79 -13.19
N SER A 407 -19.20 15.11 -14.17
CA SER A 407 -18.74 15.78 -15.39
C SER A 407 -19.24 17.21 -15.50
N LYS A 408 -18.31 18.17 -15.52
CA LYS A 408 -18.56 19.59 -15.73
C LYS A 408 -17.98 20.09 -17.07
N ASN A 409 -17.61 19.18 -17.98
CA ASN A 409 -17.07 19.52 -19.29
C ASN A 409 -17.84 18.78 -20.41
N PRO A 410 -18.41 19.49 -21.40
CA PRO A 410 -19.26 18.90 -22.44
C PRO A 410 -18.48 18.08 -23.49
N THR A 411 -17.15 18.18 -23.53
CA THR A 411 -16.30 17.45 -24.48
C THR A 411 -15.68 16.18 -23.89
N ALA A 412 -15.92 15.91 -22.61
CA ALA A 412 -15.37 14.75 -21.93
C ALA A 412 -16.07 13.46 -22.40
N ILE A 413 -15.29 12.39 -22.52
CA ILE A 413 -15.77 11.04 -22.82
C ILE A 413 -15.53 10.17 -21.58
N ILE A 414 -16.57 9.54 -21.06
CA ILE A 414 -16.49 8.70 -19.86
C ILE A 414 -17.21 7.40 -20.17
N GLU A 415 -16.51 6.29 -20.02
CA GLU A 415 -17.04 4.93 -20.17
C GLU A 415 -16.86 4.21 -18.83
N HIS A 416 -17.94 3.63 -18.31
CA HIS A 416 -17.93 2.86 -17.07
C HIS A 416 -18.68 1.54 -17.26
N GLU A 417 -17.97 0.44 -17.06
CA GLU A 417 -18.49 -0.92 -17.11
C GLU A 417 -18.30 -1.55 -15.73
N ALA A 418 -19.33 -2.23 -15.25
CA ALA A 418 -19.23 -3.07 -14.05
C ALA A 418 -19.86 -4.43 -14.32
N SER A 419 -19.17 -5.50 -13.95
CA SER A 419 -19.65 -6.86 -14.11
C SER A 419 -19.51 -7.66 -12.82
N THR A 420 -20.46 -8.56 -12.58
CA THR A 420 -20.42 -9.47 -11.43
C THR A 420 -20.47 -10.89 -11.97
N SER A 421 -19.52 -11.70 -11.53
CA SER A 421 -19.40 -13.11 -11.88
C SER A 421 -19.37 -13.95 -10.61
N THR A 422 -19.78 -15.22 -10.73
CA THR A 422 -19.54 -16.24 -9.71
C THR A 422 -18.64 -17.30 -10.31
N VAL A 423 -17.95 -18.07 -9.47
CA VAL A 423 -17.25 -19.27 -9.95
C VAL A 423 -18.32 -20.25 -10.44
N SER A 424 -18.19 -20.70 -11.70
CA SER A 424 -19.19 -21.58 -12.32
C SER A 424 -18.99 -23.03 -11.89
N ASP A 425 -20.06 -23.67 -11.42
CA ASP A 425 -20.09 -25.11 -11.11
C ASP A 425 -19.65 -25.96 -12.31
N GLU A 426 -19.99 -25.56 -13.54
CA GLU A 426 -19.57 -26.25 -14.75
C GLU A 426 -18.05 -26.14 -14.98
N GLN A 427 -17.47 -24.97 -14.72
CA GLN A 427 -16.02 -24.74 -14.82
C GLN A 427 -15.27 -25.56 -13.75
N LEU A 428 -15.78 -25.57 -12.52
CA LEU A 428 -15.22 -26.38 -11.43
C LEU A 428 -15.31 -27.86 -11.76
N PHE A 429 -16.50 -28.35 -12.14
CA PHE A 429 -16.71 -29.74 -12.52
C PHE A 429 -15.78 -30.18 -13.65
N LEU A 430 -15.57 -29.35 -14.67
CA LEU A 430 -14.64 -29.63 -15.75
C LEU A 430 -13.19 -29.78 -15.27
N CYS A 431 -12.75 -28.92 -14.35
CA CYS A 431 -11.41 -29.00 -13.75
C CYS A 431 -11.24 -30.26 -12.91
N LEU A 432 -12.22 -30.56 -12.05
CA LEU A 432 -12.25 -31.77 -11.23
C LEU A 432 -12.23 -33.04 -12.10
N GLN A 433 -12.99 -33.07 -13.19
CA GLN A 433 -13.00 -34.19 -14.14
C GLN A 433 -11.63 -34.42 -14.82
N ARG A 434 -10.75 -33.41 -14.82
CA ARG A 434 -9.38 -33.50 -15.34
C ARG A 434 -8.36 -33.83 -14.25
N GLY A 435 -8.80 -34.13 -13.03
CA GLY A 435 -7.94 -34.50 -11.89
C GLY A 435 -7.29 -33.31 -11.20
N ILE A 436 -7.75 -32.09 -11.47
CA ILE A 436 -7.35 -30.88 -10.76
C ILE A 436 -8.16 -30.81 -9.46
N SER A 437 -7.53 -30.57 -8.31
CA SER A 437 -8.26 -30.38 -7.05
C SER A 437 -9.13 -29.12 -7.10
N GLU A 438 -10.16 -29.07 -6.25
CA GLU A 438 -11.07 -27.92 -6.17
C GLU A 438 -10.35 -26.61 -5.90
N GLU A 439 -9.47 -26.59 -4.89
CA GLU A 439 -8.63 -25.43 -4.55
C GLU A 439 -7.80 -24.93 -5.74
N LYS A 440 -7.15 -25.85 -6.47
CA LYS A 440 -6.35 -25.52 -7.65
C LYS A 440 -7.22 -25.03 -8.81
N ALA A 441 -8.43 -25.54 -8.95
CA ALA A 441 -9.38 -25.09 -9.96
C ALA A 441 -9.83 -23.65 -9.67
N VAL A 442 -10.20 -23.34 -8.42
CA VAL A 442 -10.57 -21.99 -7.99
C VAL A 442 -9.40 -21.02 -8.17
N SER A 443 -8.20 -21.38 -7.69
CA SER A 443 -6.98 -20.58 -7.88
C SER A 443 -6.71 -20.30 -9.36
N MET A 444 -6.85 -21.30 -10.23
CA MET A 444 -6.67 -21.11 -11.68
C MET A 444 -7.69 -20.13 -12.29
N ILE A 445 -8.96 -20.23 -11.88
CA ILE A 445 -10.04 -19.33 -12.35
C ILE A 445 -9.78 -17.90 -11.87
N VAL A 446 -9.46 -17.72 -10.59
CA VAL A 446 -9.16 -16.41 -9.98
C VAL A 446 -7.92 -15.77 -10.61
N ASN A 447 -6.85 -16.53 -10.85
CA ASN A 447 -5.67 -16.05 -11.56
C ASN A 447 -6.01 -15.62 -12.99
N GLY A 448 -6.89 -16.37 -13.68
CA GLY A 448 -7.42 -15.98 -14.99
C GLY A 448 -8.19 -14.67 -14.96
N PHE A 449 -9.01 -14.46 -13.93
CA PHE A 449 -9.79 -13.24 -13.68
C PHE A 449 -8.89 -12.01 -13.42
N CYS A 450 -7.81 -12.19 -12.65
CA CYS A 450 -6.88 -11.13 -12.27
C CYS A 450 -5.79 -10.82 -13.32
N LYS A 451 -5.70 -11.61 -14.39
CA LYS A 451 -4.62 -11.57 -15.38
C LYS A 451 -4.31 -10.20 -15.96
N GLU A 452 -5.33 -9.36 -16.18
CA GLU A 452 -5.15 -8.00 -16.70
C GLU A 452 -4.36 -7.12 -15.74
N VAL A 453 -4.60 -7.23 -14.43
CA VAL A 453 -3.88 -6.47 -13.40
C VAL A 453 -2.47 -7.01 -13.21
N PHE A 454 -2.30 -8.34 -13.18
CA PHE A 454 -0.98 -8.95 -12.99
C PHE A 454 0.02 -8.64 -14.10
N ARG A 455 -0.45 -8.38 -15.32
CA ARG A 455 0.41 -7.94 -16.43
C ARG A 455 1.03 -6.56 -16.20
N GLU A 456 0.41 -5.74 -15.35
CA GLU A 456 0.91 -4.41 -15.01
C GLU A 456 1.91 -4.46 -13.84
N LEU A 457 2.05 -5.60 -13.15
CA LEU A 457 3.11 -5.79 -12.16
C LEU A 457 4.42 -6.22 -12.83
N PRO A 458 5.59 -5.91 -12.23
CA PRO A 458 6.83 -6.56 -12.64
C PRO A 458 6.73 -8.09 -12.45
N MET A 459 7.40 -8.86 -13.32
CA MET A 459 7.19 -10.30 -13.45
C MET A 459 7.38 -11.07 -12.13
N GLU A 460 8.40 -10.71 -11.36
CA GLU A 460 8.71 -11.35 -10.06
C GLU A 460 7.55 -11.19 -9.08
N PHE A 461 6.98 -9.98 -9.00
CA PHE A 461 5.86 -9.68 -8.10
C PHE A 461 4.53 -10.20 -8.61
N ALA A 462 4.35 -10.34 -9.92
CA ALA A 462 3.16 -11.01 -10.48
C ALA A 462 3.09 -12.49 -10.04
N VAL A 463 4.24 -13.17 -9.97
CA VAL A 463 4.34 -14.55 -9.48
C VAL A 463 4.07 -14.62 -7.97
N GLU A 464 4.65 -13.69 -7.20
CA GLU A 464 4.39 -13.59 -5.75
C GLU A 464 2.90 -13.34 -5.47
N ALA A 465 2.29 -12.36 -6.14
CA ALA A 465 0.87 -12.05 -6.02
C ALA A 465 -0.04 -13.25 -6.32
N GLY A 466 0.26 -14.01 -7.38
CA GLY A 466 -0.50 -15.22 -7.72
C GLY A 466 -0.46 -16.29 -6.62
N LYS A 467 0.72 -16.52 -6.03
CA LYS A 467 0.88 -17.45 -4.89
C LYS A 467 0.17 -16.95 -3.64
N LEU A 468 0.25 -15.65 -3.35
CA LEU A 468 -0.41 -15.04 -2.20
C LEU A 468 -1.93 -15.18 -2.28
N LEU A 469 -2.52 -14.99 -3.46
CA LEU A 469 -3.95 -15.23 -3.66
C LEU A 469 -4.31 -16.71 -3.50
N GLU A 470 -3.49 -17.63 -4.01
CA GLU A 470 -3.73 -19.08 -3.86
C GLU A 470 -3.82 -19.48 -2.38
N VAL A 471 -2.86 -19.04 -1.56
CA VAL A 471 -2.85 -19.32 -0.11
C VAL A 471 -4.02 -18.64 0.60
N SER A 472 -4.38 -17.41 0.22
CA SER A 472 -5.49 -16.68 0.84
C SER A 472 -6.87 -17.27 0.53
N LEU A 473 -6.96 -18.08 -0.52
CA LEU A 473 -8.20 -18.76 -0.95
C LEU A 473 -8.29 -20.20 -0.44
N GLU A 474 -7.20 -20.77 0.07
CA GLU A 474 -7.18 -22.09 0.70
C GLU A 474 -8.10 -22.07 1.94
N GLY A 475 -9.06 -22.99 2.02
CA GLY A 475 -10.07 -23.02 3.07
C GLY A 475 -11.21 -21.99 2.96
N ALA A 476 -11.13 -20.99 2.07
CA ALA A 476 -12.21 -20.02 1.82
C ALA A 476 -13.31 -20.56 0.86
N VAL A 477 -13.07 -21.74 0.29
CA VAL A 477 -13.99 -22.47 -0.59
C VAL A 477 -14.62 -23.59 0.24
N GLY A 478 -15.74 -23.30 0.88
CA GLY A 478 -16.44 -24.23 1.78
C GLY A 478 -17.45 -23.55 2.66
#